data_AF-A0A800NB97-F1
#
_entry.id   AF-A0A800NB97-F1
#
_cell.length_a   1.000
_cell.length_b   1.000
_cell.length_c   1.000
_cell.angle_alpha   90.00
_cell.angle_beta   90.00
_cell.angle_gamma   90.00
#
_symmetry.space_group_name_H-M   'P 1'
#
loop_
_entity.id
_entity.type
_entity.pdbx_description
1 polymer ?
#
loop_
_entity_poly.entity_id
_entity_poly.type
_entity_poly.pdbx_seq_one_letter_code
_entity_poly.pdbx_strand_id
1 'polypeptide(L)'
;MLGLLFMPKKRKRPLEETVELIQQGDTALNNELIESYKPFIAKTVSSVCKRYIHESDDEFSIGLIAFNEAIQKYSPDKGSSLISFSEVLIKRRVIDYIRKQSKFQNLSFNGVSKLEDDDTAGSAIEAELSIEDYRKKTDEELRKEEIIQFTLILQEFGLTFSDLIEQSPKHADARKNAMTVAKILVENEELKSILFDKKKLPIKQLEGYVSLSRKTIERNRKYIIAISLILTGDYVFLKDYIKGVLET
;
A
#
# COMPACT_ATOMS: atom_id res chain seq x y z
N MET A 1 7.74 55.00 -16.38
CA MET A 1 6.59 54.18 -15.97
C MET A 1 6.59 52.89 -16.77
N LEU A 2 6.83 51.74 -16.13
CA LEU A 2 6.27 50.44 -16.51
C LEU A 2 6.74 49.44 -15.43
N GLY A 3 5.89 49.25 -14.44
CA GLY A 3 6.13 48.34 -13.32
C GLY A 3 6.09 46.88 -13.77
N LEU A 4 7.03 46.10 -13.23
CA LEU A 4 7.06 44.66 -13.33
C LEU A 4 5.74 44.06 -12.83
N LEU A 5 5.06 43.31 -13.70
CA LEU A 5 4.00 42.40 -13.30
C LEU A 5 4.62 41.04 -12.96
N PHE A 6 5.25 40.96 -11.78
CA PHE A 6 5.73 39.71 -11.22
C PHE A 6 4.54 39.00 -10.57
N MET A 7 3.87 38.10 -11.30
CA MET A 7 2.82 37.25 -10.74
C MET A 7 3.48 36.17 -9.85
N PRO A 8 3.27 36.16 -8.53
CA PRO A 8 3.84 35.13 -7.69
C PRO A 8 3.13 33.80 -8.00
N LYS A 9 3.91 32.80 -8.41
CA LYS A 9 3.48 31.40 -8.55
C LYS A 9 2.98 30.92 -7.18
N LYS A 10 1.66 30.87 -6.98
CA LYS A 10 1.05 30.38 -5.73
C LYS A 10 1.62 29.00 -5.40
N ARG A 11 2.29 28.87 -4.25
CA ARG A 11 2.72 27.57 -3.72
C ARG A 11 1.46 26.73 -3.50
N LYS A 12 1.44 25.49 -4.00
CA LYS A 12 0.35 24.55 -3.72
C LYS A 12 0.32 24.32 -2.20
N ARG A 13 -0.81 24.64 -1.56
CA ARG A 13 -1.03 24.37 -0.14
C ARG A 13 -1.09 22.84 0.08
N PRO A 14 -0.63 22.32 1.23
CA PRO A 14 -0.88 20.93 1.60
C PRO A 14 -2.40 20.67 1.63
N LEU A 15 -2.78 19.42 1.33
CA LEU A 15 -4.18 19.02 1.21
C LEU A 15 -4.91 19.19 2.55
N GLU A 16 -4.20 18.94 3.64
CA GLU A 16 -4.69 19.03 5.02
C GLU A 16 -5.06 20.49 5.38
N GLU A 17 -4.19 21.45 5.07
CA GLU A 17 -4.47 22.89 5.26
C GLU A 17 -5.63 23.35 4.38
N THR A 18 -5.76 22.78 3.17
CA THR A 18 -6.88 23.05 2.27
C THR A 18 -8.20 22.58 2.87
N VAL A 19 -8.22 21.39 3.47
CA VAL A 19 -9.41 20.83 4.15
C VAL A 19 -9.78 21.66 5.39
N GLU A 20 -8.81 22.08 6.19
CA GLU A 20 -9.08 22.93 7.36
C GLU A 20 -9.78 24.25 6.98
N LEU A 21 -9.31 24.91 5.92
CA LEU A 21 -9.93 26.13 5.42
C LEU A 21 -11.37 25.88 4.90
N ILE A 22 -11.59 24.75 4.25
CA ILE A 22 -12.94 24.35 3.79
C ILE A 22 -13.87 24.12 4.99
N GLN A 23 -13.40 23.44 6.04
CA GLN A 23 -14.16 23.21 7.27
C GLN A 23 -14.45 24.52 8.03
N GLN A 24 -13.61 25.53 7.88
CA GLN A 24 -13.82 26.89 8.41
C GLN A 24 -14.81 27.73 7.57
N GLY A 25 -15.30 27.21 6.44
CA GLY A 25 -16.35 27.84 5.64
C GLY A 25 -15.90 28.39 4.28
N ASP A 26 -14.69 28.09 3.81
CA ASP A 26 -14.25 28.47 2.45
C ASP A 26 -14.94 27.61 1.38
N THR A 27 -16.12 28.06 0.95
CA THR A 27 -16.94 27.38 -0.07
C THR A 27 -16.33 27.40 -1.47
N ALA A 28 -15.54 28.44 -1.80
CA ALA A 28 -14.89 28.53 -3.11
C ALA A 28 -13.80 27.46 -3.22
N LEU A 29 -13.01 27.30 -2.16
CA LEU A 29 -11.98 26.27 -2.07
C LEU A 29 -12.59 24.86 -2.05
N ASN A 30 -13.77 24.68 -1.45
CA ASN A 30 -14.48 23.41 -1.46
C ASN A 30 -14.87 23.00 -2.89
N ASN A 31 -15.48 23.93 -3.63
CA ASN A 31 -15.88 23.66 -5.02
C ASN A 31 -14.66 23.38 -5.91
N GLU A 32 -13.57 24.13 -5.75
CA GLU A 32 -12.32 23.88 -6.48
C GLU A 32 -11.77 22.48 -6.18
N LEU A 33 -11.78 22.08 -4.90
CA LEU A 33 -11.31 20.77 -4.48
C LEU A 33 -12.20 19.65 -5.07
N ILE A 34 -13.51 19.75 -4.93
CA ILE A 34 -14.46 18.78 -5.48
C ILE A 34 -14.27 18.62 -7.00
N GLU A 35 -14.18 19.72 -7.74
CA GLU A 35 -13.96 19.70 -9.20
C GLU A 35 -12.64 18.99 -9.55
N SER A 36 -11.56 19.28 -8.84
CA SER A 36 -10.26 18.65 -9.08
C SER A 36 -10.22 17.14 -8.81
N TYR A 37 -11.13 16.65 -7.96
CA TYR A 37 -11.22 15.24 -7.58
C TYR A 37 -12.35 14.47 -8.29
N LYS A 38 -13.10 15.10 -9.21
CA LYS A 38 -14.10 14.39 -10.04
C LYS A 38 -13.59 13.11 -10.71
N PRO A 39 -12.37 13.05 -11.29
CA PRO A 39 -11.87 11.81 -11.88
C PRO A 39 -11.68 10.67 -10.86
N PHE A 40 -11.24 11.01 -9.64
CA PHE A 40 -11.11 10.05 -8.53
C PHE A 40 -12.48 9.54 -8.09
N ILE A 41 -13.47 10.44 -7.98
CA ILE A 41 -14.84 10.09 -7.61
C ILE A 41 -15.45 9.17 -8.68
N ALA A 42 -15.35 9.55 -9.96
CA ALA A 42 -15.85 8.74 -11.08
C ALA A 42 -15.24 7.33 -11.09
N LYS A 43 -13.91 7.22 -10.90
CA LYS A 43 -13.22 5.93 -10.80
C LYS A 43 -13.75 5.10 -9.62
N THR A 44 -13.94 5.73 -8.47
CA THR A 44 -14.41 5.06 -7.25
C THR A 44 -15.85 4.55 -7.42
N VAL A 45 -16.76 5.40 -7.92
CA VAL A 45 -18.16 5.02 -8.20
C VAL A 45 -18.22 3.92 -9.26
N SER A 46 -17.44 4.05 -10.35
CA SER A 46 -17.37 3.04 -11.42
C SER A 46 -16.91 1.67 -10.90
N SER A 47 -15.97 1.64 -9.94
CA SER A 47 -15.51 0.39 -9.33
C SER A 47 -16.62 -0.36 -8.55
N VAL A 48 -17.59 0.37 -8.01
CA VAL A 48 -18.74 -0.17 -7.28
C VAL A 48 -19.82 -0.61 -8.28
N CYS A 49 -20.16 0.25 -9.24
CA CYS A 49 -21.21 -0.03 -10.22
C CYS A 49 -20.80 -1.02 -11.31
N LYS A 50 -19.51 -1.38 -11.40
CA LYS A 50 -18.91 -2.26 -12.44
C LYS A 50 -19.23 -1.82 -13.88
N ARG A 51 -19.53 -0.53 -14.08
CA ARG A 51 -19.79 0.11 -15.38
C ARG A 51 -19.13 1.48 -15.44
N TYR A 52 -18.99 2.02 -16.64
CA TYR A 52 -18.58 3.41 -16.80
C TYR A 52 -19.65 4.35 -16.23
N ILE A 53 -19.20 5.43 -15.59
CA ILE A 53 -20.04 6.42 -14.91
C ILE A 53 -19.89 7.76 -15.59
N HIS A 54 -21.03 8.36 -15.96
CA HIS A 54 -21.10 9.72 -16.51
C HIS A 54 -21.44 10.73 -15.41
N GLU A 55 -21.12 12.01 -15.61
CA GLU A 55 -21.47 13.06 -14.63
C GLU A 55 -22.99 13.24 -14.46
N SER A 56 -23.79 12.80 -15.44
CA SER A 56 -25.25 12.81 -15.38
C SER A 56 -25.83 11.66 -14.56
N ASP A 57 -25.03 10.67 -14.15
CA ASP A 57 -25.52 9.51 -13.41
C ASP A 57 -25.78 9.89 -11.94
N ASP A 58 -26.89 9.40 -11.39
CA ASP A 58 -27.25 9.65 -9.98
C ASP A 58 -26.16 9.13 -9.03
N GLU A 59 -25.54 7.99 -9.33
CA GLU A 59 -24.47 7.42 -8.52
C GLU A 59 -23.23 8.34 -8.46
N PHE A 60 -22.97 9.09 -9.53
CA PHE A 60 -21.91 10.09 -9.53
C PHE A 60 -22.24 11.25 -8.58
N SER A 61 -23.48 11.72 -8.60
CA SER A 61 -23.97 12.75 -7.68
C SER A 61 -23.89 12.29 -6.22
N ILE A 62 -24.22 11.03 -5.93
CA ILE A 62 -24.04 10.44 -4.60
C ILE A 62 -22.56 10.39 -4.20
N GLY A 63 -21.68 10.07 -5.14
CA GLY A 63 -20.23 10.10 -4.93
C GLY A 63 -19.72 11.51 -4.58
N LEU A 64 -20.19 12.54 -5.26
CA LEU A 64 -19.85 13.94 -4.97
C LEU A 64 -20.29 14.36 -3.55
N ILE A 65 -21.52 14.00 -3.17
CA ILE A 65 -22.05 14.29 -1.83
C ILE A 65 -21.22 13.60 -0.76
N ALA A 66 -20.87 12.33 -0.97
CA ALA A 66 -20.05 11.55 -0.05
C ALA A 66 -18.63 12.10 0.09
N PHE A 67 -18.05 12.58 -1.00
CA PHE A 67 -16.73 13.22 -0.99
C PHE A 67 -16.75 14.53 -0.19
N ASN A 68 -17.77 15.38 -0.41
CA ASN A 68 -17.94 16.60 0.39
C ASN A 68 -18.13 16.27 1.88
N GLU A 69 -18.93 15.25 2.21
CA GLU A 69 -19.07 14.78 3.59
C GLU A 69 -17.73 14.33 4.18
N ALA A 70 -16.90 13.63 3.40
CA ALA A 70 -15.59 13.19 3.83
C ALA A 70 -14.66 14.38 4.13
N ILE A 71 -14.68 15.43 3.30
CA ILE A 71 -13.95 16.68 3.57
C ILE A 71 -14.39 17.29 4.91
N GLN A 72 -15.71 17.39 5.14
CA GLN A 72 -16.25 18.01 6.36
C GLN A 72 -15.96 17.20 7.64
N LYS A 73 -15.83 15.87 7.53
CA LYS A 73 -15.63 14.97 8.68
C LYS A 73 -14.17 14.54 8.90
N TYR A 74 -13.28 14.90 7.98
CA TYR A 74 -11.88 14.52 8.03
C TYR A 74 -11.19 15.12 9.27
N SER A 75 -10.37 14.30 9.93
CA SER A 75 -9.51 14.73 11.03
C SER A 75 -8.14 14.09 10.84
N PRO A 76 -7.05 14.89 10.79
CA PRO A 76 -5.69 14.38 10.57
C PRO A 76 -5.22 13.46 11.71
N ASP A 77 -5.75 13.63 12.92
CA ASP A 77 -5.40 12.84 14.11
C ASP A 77 -5.83 11.37 14.02
N LYS A 78 -6.73 11.03 13.07
CA LYS A 78 -7.25 9.67 12.86
C LYS A 78 -6.37 8.80 11.95
N GLY A 79 -5.22 9.32 11.49
CA GLY A 79 -4.15 8.54 10.84
C GLY A 79 -4.43 8.01 9.42
N SER A 80 -5.61 8.25 8.86
CA SER A 80 -5.92 7.93 7.45
C SER A 80 -5.81 9.19 6.60
N SER A 81 -5.36 9.06 5.34
CA SER A 81 -5.36 10.19 4.40
C SER A 81 -6.79 10.57 4.01
N LEU A 82 -7.03 11.83 3.64
CA LEU A 82 -8.34 12.28 3.13
C LEU A 82 -8.83 11.39 1.99
N ILE A 83 -7.93 10.99 1.09
CA ILE A 83 -8.26 10.19 -0.09
C ILE A 83 -8.74 8.80 0.31
N SER A 84 -8.00 8.12 1.18
CA SER A 84 -8.37 6.80 1.69
C SER A 84 -9.69 6.84 2.46
N PHE A 85 -9.87 7.86 3.31
CA PHE A 85 -11.12 8.05 4.05
C PHE A 85 -12.31 8.32 3.11
N SER A 86 -12.10 9.18 2.11
CA SER A 86 -13.13 9.53 1.13
C SER A 86 -13.52 8.35 0.24
N GLU A 87 -12.56 7.51 -0.15
CA GLU A 87 -12.83 6.31 -0.95
C GLU A 87 -13.83 5.39 -0.25
N VAL A 88 -13.61 5.11 1.03
CA VAL A 88 -14.49 4.28 1.85
C VAL A 88 -15.89 4.90 1.95
N LEU A 89 -15.96 6.21 2.19
CA LEU A 89 -17.23 6.93 2.35
C LEU A 89 -18.04 6.95 1.05
N ILE A 90 -17.38 7.21 -0.10
CA ILE A 90 -18.00 7.18 -1.43
C ILE A 90 -18.57 5.80 -1.72
N LYS A 91 -17.75 4.74 -1.58
CA LYS A 91 -18.19 3.37 -1.86
C LYS A 91 -19.42 3.00 -1.02
N ARG A 92 -19.39 3.27 0.28
CA ARG A 92 -20.51 3.01 1.18
C ARG A 92 -21.78 3.75 0.77
N ARG A 93 -21.69 5.05 0.48
CA ARG A 93 -22.85 5.87 0.11
C ARG A 93 -23.49 5.43 -1.20
N VAL A 94 -22.67 5.07 -2.19
CA VAL A 94 -23.14 4.56 -3.49
C VAL A 94 -23.82 3.21 -3.32
N ILE A 95 -23.25 2.30 -2.54
CA ILE A 95 -23.88 1.00 -2.22
C ILE A 95 -25.24 1.21 -1.53
N ASP A 96 -25.30 2.09 -0.53
CA ASP A 96 -26.55 2.42 0.16
C ASP A 96 -27.61 3.01 -0.78
N TYR A 97 -27.20 3.81 -1.77
CA TYR A 97 -28.10 4.34 -2.78
C TYR A 97 -28.64 3.25 -3.70
N ILE A 98 -27.78 2.40 -4.26
CA ILE A 98 -28.17 1.29 -5.15
C ILE A 98 -29.18 0.37 -4.46
N ARG A 99 -28.95 0.05 -3.18
CA ARG A 99 -29.88 -0.75 -2.35
C ARG A 99 -31.26 -0.13 -2.19
N LYS A 100 -31.32 1.20 -2.02
CA LYS A 100 -32.60 1.91 -1.92
C LYS A 100 -33.30 1.89 -3.27
N GLN A 101 -32.58 2.17 -4.37
CA GLN A 101 -33.11 2.16 -5.73
C GLN A 101 -33.74 0.80 -6.07
N SER A 102 -33.03 -0.30 -5.83
CA SER A 102 -33.52 -1.66 -6.12
C SER A 102 -34.75 -2.01 -5.27
N LYS A 103 -34.76 -1.64 -3.98
CA LYS A 103 -35.94 -1.80 -3.11
C LYS A 103 -37.15 -1.00 -3.59
N PHE A 104 -36.95 0.22 -4.09
CA PHE A 104 -38.03 1.03 -4.67
C PHE A 104 -38.50 0.50 -6.02
N GLN A 105 -37.61 0.00 -6.88
CA GLN A 105 -37.99 -0.65 -8.14
C GLN A 105 -38.81 -1.93 -7.89
N ASN A 106 -38.40 -2.76 -6.92
CA ASN A 106 -39.13 -3.96 -6.54
C ASN A 106 -40.53 -3.67 -5.95
N LEU A 107 -40.73 -2.51 -5.31
CA LEU A 107 -42.05 -2.09 -4.79
C LEU A 107 -42.95 -1.47 -5.88
N SER A 108 -42.37 -0.84 -6.90
CA SER A 108 -43.09 -0.19 -8.00
C SER A 108 -43.49 -1.18 -9.10
N PHE A 109 -42.80 -2.33 -9.20
CA PHE A 109 -42.96 -3.34 -10.24
C PHE A 109 -43.77 -4.57 -9.78
N ASN A 110 -44.86 -4.38 -9.04
CA ASN A 110 -45.84 -5.43 -8.71
C ASN A 110 -46.73 -5.81 -9.92
N GLY A 111 -46.13 -5.86 -11.11
CA GLY A 111 -46.72 -6.30 -12.36
C GLY A 111 -45.61 -6.65 -13.34
N VAL A 112 -45.36 -7.95 -13.48
CA VAL A 112 -44.51 -8.62 -14.50
C VAL A 112 -43.04 -8.89 -14.11
N SER A 113 -42.80 -10.15 -13.75
CA SER A 113 -41.56 -10.95 -13.91
C SER A 113 -40.17 -10.38 -13.53
N LYS A 114 -39.66 -10.92 -12.41
CA LYS A 114 -38.37 -11.64 -12.25
C LYS A 114 -37.13 -11.07 -12.96
N LEU A 115 -36.26 -10.44 -12.18
CA LEU A 115 -34.80 -10.49 -12.36
C LEU A 115 -34.19 -10.83 -10.99
N GLU A 116 -33.84 -12.10 -10.78
CA GLU A 116 -33.29 -12.67 -9.53
C GLU A 116 -31.77 -12.46 -9.37
N ASP A 117 -31.16 -11.47 -10.03
CA ASP A 117 -29.69 -11.36 -10.12
C ASP A 117 -29.05 -10.17 -9.37
N ASP A 118 -29.85 -9.23 -8.85
CA ASP A 118 -29.32 -7.94 -8.34
C ASP A 118 -29.05 -7.93 -6.82
N ASP A 119 -29.73 -8.78 -6.04
CA ASP A 119 -29.54 -8.85 -4.57
C ASP A 119 -28.20 -9.51 -4.18
N THR A 120 -27.65 -10.35 -5.06
CA THR A 120 -26.35 -11.03 -4.89
C THR A 120 -25.17 -10.06 -5.07
N ALA A 121 -25.28 -9.13 -6.02
CA ALA A 121 -24.18 -8.22 -6.38
C ALA A 121 -23.84 -7.24 -5.25
N GLY A 122 -24.85 -6.65 -4.61
CA GLY A 122 -24.67 -5.71 -3.49
C GLY A 122 -24.17 -6.36 -2.19
N SER A 123 -24.49 -7.64 -1.96
CA SER A 123 -23.95 -8.43 -0.84
C SER A 123 -22.53 -8.91 -1.12
N ALA A 124 -22.24 -9.33 -2.35
CA ALA A 124 -20.90 -9.72 -2.79
C ALA A 124 -19.90 -8.57 -2.70
N ILE A 125 -20.30 -7.33 -3.03
CA ILE A 125 -19.43 -6.15 -2.97
C ILE A 125 -19.13 -5.72 -1.52
N GLU A 126 -20.12 -5.75 -0.61
CA GLU A 126 -19.87 -5.45 0.82
C GLU A 126 -19.03 -6.57 1.47
N ALA A 127 -19.28 -7.83 1.12
CA ALA A 127 -18.42 -8.94 1.51
C ALA A 127 -17.01 -8.74 0.94
N GLU A 128 -16.84 -8.38 -0.32
CA GLU A 128 -15.54 -8.18 -0.95
C GLU A 128 -14.77 -7.01 -0.32
N LEU A 129 -15.41 -5.86 -0.04
CA LEU A 129 -14.77 -4.72 0.61
C LEU A 129 -14.45 -4.99 2.09
N SER A 130 -15.35 -5.64 2.83
CA SER A 130 -15.10 -6.01 4.23
C SER A 130 -14.04 -7.11 4.34
N ILE A 131 -14.01 -8.07 3.40
CA ILE A 131 -12.95 -9.08 3.26
C ILE A 131 -11.65 -8.40 2.86
N GLU A 132 -11.64 -7.43 1.94
CA GLU A 132 -10.42 -6.73 1.53
C GLU A 132 -9.83 -5.90 2.68
N ASP A 133 -10.66 -5.17 3.42
CA ASP A 133 -10.22 -4.39 4.58
C ASP A 133 -9.78 -5.30 5.75
N TYR A 134 -10.50 -6.40 5.99
CA TYR A 134 -10.11 -7.42 6.96
C TYR A 134 -8.77 -8.08 6.56
N ARG A 135 -8.63 -8.49 5.29
CA ARG A 135 -7.38 -9.06 4.76
C ARG A 135 -6.22 -8.09 4.84
N LYS A 136 -6.42 -6.82 4.49
CA LYS A 136 -5.38 -5.78 4.64
C LYS A 136 -4.96 -5.64 6.10
N LYS A 137 -5.91 -5.64 7.02
CA LYS A 137 -5.62 -5.57 8.45
C LYS A 137 -4.88 -6.82 8.95
N THR A 138 -5.28 -8.01 8.49
CA THR A 138 -4.58 -9.27 8.78
C THR A 138 -3.18 -9.29 8.18
N ASP A 139 -2.99 -8.84 6.94
CA ASP A 139 -1.68 -8.76 6.28
C ASP A 139 -0.75 -7.78 6.99
N GLU A 140 -1.27 -6.66 7.51
CA GLU A 140 -0.51 -5.74 8.36
C GLU A 140 -0.09 -6.38 9.68
N GLU A 141 -0.98 -7.14 10.32
CA GLU A 141 -0.68 -7.89 11.55
C GLU A 141 0.38 -8.97 11.29
N LEU A 142 0.23 -9.77 10.23
CA LEU A 142 1.19 -10.79 9.82
C LEU A 142 2.56 -10.19 9.46
N ARG A 143 2.59 -9.05 8.77
CA ARG A 143 3.84 -8.34 8.46
C ARG A 143 4.55 -7.86 9.72
N LYS A 144 3.80 -7.34 10.71
CA LYS A 144 4.37 -6.96 12.01
C LYS A 144 4.96 -8.16 12.73
N GLU A 145 4.26 -9.29 12.71
CA GLU A 145 4.73 -10.53 13.31
C GLU A 145 6.02 -11.04 12.64
N GLU A 146 6.08 -11.04 11.31
CA GLU A 146 7.31 -11.37 10.56
C GLU A 146 8.48 -10.46 10.96
N ILE A 147 8.26 -9.15 11.09
CA ILE A 147 9.31 -8.21 11.50
C ILE A 147 9.81 -8.53 12.92
N ILE A 148 8.92 -8.88 13.85
CA ILE A 148 9.28 -9.26 15.21
C ILE A 148 10.10 -10.56 15.21
N GLN A 149 9.62 -11.60 14.52
CA GLN A 149 10.32 -12.87 14.40
C GLN A 149 11.70 -12.69 13.74
N PHE A 150 11.76 -11.86 12.69
CA PHE A 150 13.02 -11.55 12.02
C PHE A 150 13.97 -10.73 12.91
N THR A 151 13.44 -9.85 13.77
CA THR A 151 14.26 -9.13 14.76
C THR A 151 14.91 -10.10 15.74
N LEU A 152 14.15 -11.08 16.23
CA LEU A 152 14.65 -12.09 17.17
C LEU A 152 15.74 -12.96 16.54
N ILE A 153 15.53 -13.46 15.31
CA ILE A 153 16.56 -14.27 14.65
C ILE A 153 17.81 -13.44 14.35
N LEU A 154 17.70 -12.16 13.96
CA LEU A 154 18.86 -11.30 13.73
C LEU A 154 19.73 -11.17 14.98
N GLN A 155 19.09 -11.06 16.16
CA GLN A 155 19.80 -10.97 17.43
C GLN A 155 20.63 -12.22 17.73
N GLU A 156 20.18 -13.42 17.33
CA GLU A 156 20.99 -14.65 17.45
C GLU A 156 22.29 -14.60 16.64
N PHE A 157 22.33 -13.78 15.58
CA PHE A 157 23.52 -13.55 14.75
C PHE A 157 24.29 -12.29 15.17
N GLY A 158 23.91 -11.65 16.29
CA GLY A 158 24.52 -10.40 16.75
C GLY A 158 24.27 -9.23 15.82
N LEU A 159 23.14 -9.24 15.12
CA LEU A 159 22.71 -8.20 14.18
C LEU A 159 21.47 -7.47 14.70
N THR A 160 21.32 -6.23 14.25
CA THR A 160 20.13 -5.41 14.46
C THR A 160 19.56 -4.95 13.13
N PHE A 161 18.32 -4.47 13.13
CA PHE A 161 17.75 -3.79 11.96
C PHE A 161 18.54 -2.53 11.56
N SER A 162 19.11 -1.80 12.52
CA SER A 162 19.96 -0.64 12.22
C SER A 162 21.22 -1.03 11.48
N ASP A 163 21.84 -2.16 11.84
CA ASP A 163 23.00 -2.70 11.10
C ASP A 163 22.69 -2.96 9.62
N LEU A 164 21.47 -3.42 9.34
CA LEU A 164 21.02 -3.67 7.97
C LEU A 164 20.91 -2.39 7.15
N ILE A 165 20.43 -1.31 7.75
CA ILE A 165 20.29 -0.01 7.08
C ILE A 165 21.67 0.58 6.80
N GLU A 166 22.56 0.57 7.79
CA GLU A 166 23.89 1.19 7.67
C GLU A 166 24.83 0.42 6.74
N GLN A 167 24.73 -0.91 6.73
CA GLN A 167 25.65 -1.79 6.01
C GLN A 167 25.07 -2.33 4.70
N SER A 168 23.87 -1.90 4.33
CA SER A 168 23.29 -2.22 3.02
C SER A 168 24.13 -1.59 1.90
N PRO A 169 24.47 -2.36 0.85
CA PRO A 169 25.21 -1.80 -0.28
C PRO A 169 24.43 -0.67 -0.98
N LYS A 170 25.06 0.51 -1.09
CA LYS A 170 24.41 1.70 -1.70
C LYS A 170 24.13 1.54 -3.19
N HIS A 171 24.98 0.81 -3.92
CA HIS A 171 24.85 0.62 -5.36
C HIS A 171 24.12 -0.68 -5.69
N ALA A 172 23.29 -0.65 -6.74
CA ALA A 172 22.48 -1.79 -7.18
C ALA A 172 23.32 -3.04 -7.47
N ASP A 173 24.46 -2.89 -8.15
CA ASP A 173 25.36 -4.01 -8.47
C ASP A 173 25.89 -4.70 -7.22
N ALA A 174 26.25 -3.93 -6.20
CA ALA A 174 26.75 -4.47 -4.94
C ALA A 174 25.64 -5.21 -4.16
N ARG A 175 24.39 -4.72 -4.21
CA ARG A 175 23.23 -5.43 -3.66
C ARG A 175 22.98 -6.74 -4.39
N LYS A 176 22.96 -6.71 -5.72
CA LYS A 176 22.75 -7.89 -6.57
C LYS A 176 23.83 -8.95 -6.34
N ASN A 177 25.08 -8.54 -6.22
CA ASN A 177 26.19 -9.43 -5.90
C ASN A 177 26.01 -10.07 -4.53
N ALA A 178 25.72 -9.29 -3.48
CA ALA A 178 25.51 -9.82 -2.13
C ALA A 178 24.30 -10.77 -2.06
N MET A 179 23.22 -10.47 -2.77
CA MET A 179 22.04 -11.33 -2.90
C MET A 179 22.40 -12.67 -3.57
N THR A 180 23.22 -12.63 -4.62
CA THR A 180 23.68 -13.83 -5.33
C THR A 180 24.51 -14.71 -4.40
N VAL A 181 25.41 -14.13 -3.61
CA VAL A 181 26.18 -14.85 -2.59
C VAL A 181 25.25 -15.50 -1.55
N ALA A 182 24.22 -14.78 -1.08
CA ALA A 182 23.26 -15.31 -0.11
C ALA A 182 22.45 -16.50 -0.69
N LYS A 183 22.04 -16.44 -1.96
CA LYS A 183 21.36 -17.56 -2.63
C LYS A 183 22.25 -18.81 -2.70
N ILE A 184 23.49 -18.64 -3.17
CA ILE A 184 24.47 -19.74 -3.24
C ILE A 184 24.73 -20.34 -1.86
N LEU A 185 24.80 -19.51 -0.81
CA LEU A 185 24.97 -19.97 0.56
C LEU A 185 23.79 -20.84 1.01
N VAL A 186 22.56 -20.42 0.74
CA VAL A 186 21.33 -21.12 1.20
C VAL A 186 21.06 -22.39 0.41
N GLU A 187 21.40 -22.41 -0.89
CA GLU A 187 21.28 -23.59 -1.75
C GLU A 187 22.32 -24.67 -1.45
N ASN A 188 23.45 -24.31 -0.82
CA ASN A 188 24.48 -25.25 -0.41
C ASN A 188 24.32 -25.67 1.06
N GLU A 189 23.93 -26.93 1.28
CA GLU A 189 23.62 -27.45 2.63
C GLU A 189 24.79 -27.32 3.62
N GLU A 190 26.03 -27.51 3.17
CA GLU A 190 27.22 -27.39 4.00
C GLU A 190 27.46 -25.95 4.44
N LEU A 191 27.39 -25.00 3.50
CA LEU A 191 27.55 -23.57 3.79
C LEU A 191 26.44 -23.07 4.72
N LYS A 192 25.20 -23.50 4.45
CA LYS A 192 24.04 -23.17 5.27
C LYS A 192 24.22 -23.70 6.70
N SER A 193 24.59 -24.97 6.89
CA SER A 193 24.86 -25.55 8.22
C SER A 193 25.91 -24.72 8.97
N ILE A 194 27.03 -24.39 8.33
CA ILE A 194 28.08 -23.59 8.97
C ILE A 194 27.55 -22.22 9.42
N LEU A 195 26.72 -21.57 8.61
CA LEU A 195 26.10 -20.29 8.98
C LEU A 195 25.23 -20.43 10.23
N PHE A 196 24.33 -21.41 10.27
CA PHE A 196 23.38 -21.57 11.39
C PHE A 196 24.04 -22.11 12.66
N ASP A 197 25.04 -22.98 12.54
CA ASP A 197 25.75 -23.59 13.68
C ASP A 197 26.75 -22.63 14.31
N LYS A 198 27.55 -21.94 13.47
CA LYS A 198 28.60 -21.02 13.96
C LYS A 198 28.13 -19.58 14.08
N LYS A 199 26.91 -19.28 13.63
CA LYS A 199 26.32 -17.93 13.55
C LYS A 199 27.24 -16.92 12.83
N LYS A 200 28.02 -17.41 11.85
CA LYS A 200 29.05 -16.64 11.12
C LYS A 200 29.09 -17.02 9.65
N LEU A 201 29.34 -16.03 8.79
CA LEU A 201 29.44 -16.24 7.35
C LEU A 201 30.68 -17.11 7.01
N PRO A 202 30.53 -18.24 6.30
CA PRO A 202 31.63 -19.12 5.90
C PRO A 202 32.42 -18.57 4.72
N ILE A 203 33.10 -17.43 4.91
CA ILE A 203 33.74 -16.67 3.81
C ILE A 203 34.80 -17.50 3.07
N LYS A 204 35.63 -18.25 3.80
CA LYS A 204 36.68 -19.08 3.19
C LYS A 204 36.11 -20.14 2.25
N GLN A 205 34.98 -20.73 2.63
CA GLN A 205 34.31 -21.73 1.81
C GLN A 205 33.57 -21.08 0.63
N LEU A 206 32.92 -19.93 0.86
CA LEU A 206 32.23 -19.17 -0.19
C LEU A 206 33.13 -18.75 -1.35
N GLU A 207 34.41 -18.45 -1.10
CA GLU A 207 35.39 -18.10 -2.14
C GLU A 207 35.46 -19.14 -3.28
N GLY A 208 35.21 -20.41 -3.00
CA GLY A 208 35.20 -21.47 -4.02
C GLY A 208 33.95 -21.49 -4.90
N TYR A 209 32.88 -20.79 -4.51
CA TYR A 209 31.58 -20.83 -5.18
C TYR A 209 31.21 -19.50 -5.85
N VAL A 210 31.93 -18.41 -5.58
CA VAL A 210 31.60 -17.08 -6.08
C VAL A 210 32.82 -16.41 -6.72
N SER A 211 32.58 -15.64 -7.78
CA SER A 211 33.62 -14.89 -8.50
C SER A 211 34.04 -13.59 -7.82
N LEU A 212 33.56 -13.34 -6.60
CA LEU A 212 33.81 -12.11 -5.85
C LEU A 212 35.04 -12.22 -4.96
N SER A 213 35.78 -11.12 -4.82
CA SER A 213 36.91 -11.06 -3.90
C SER A 213 36.47 -11.24 -2.45
N ARG A 214 37.32 -11.88 -1.62
CA ARG A 214 37.13 -11.99 -0.17
C ARG A 214 36.77 -10.65 0.49
N LYS A 215 37.46 -9.58 0.08
CA LYS A 215 37.25 -8.21 0.59
C LYS A 215 35.82 -7.72 0.31
N THR A 216 35.26 -8.07 -0.84
CA THR A 216 33.88 -7.73 -1.21
C THR A 216 32.86 -8.48 -0.37
N ILE A 217 33.09 -9.77 -0.13
CA ILE A 217 32.20 -10.60 0.72
C ILE A 217 32.23 -10.08 2.16
N GLU A 218 33.43 -9.85 2.70
CA GLU A 218 33.64 -9.36 4.07
C GLU A 218 32.96 -8.02 4.31
N ARG A 219 33.09 -7.08 3.36
CA ARG A 219 32.46 -5.76 3.43
C ARG A 219 30.94 -5.84 3.53
N ASN A 220 30.32 -6.82 2.87
CA ASN A 220 28.87 -6.97 2.81
C ASN A 220 28.35 -8.09 3.73
N ARG A 221 29.18 -8.62 4.65
CA ARG A 221 28.87 -9.85 5.41
C ARG A 221 27.56 -9.77 6.19
N LYS A 222 27.28 -8.63 6.83
CA LYS A 222 26.06 -8.44 7.63
C LYS A 222 24.81 -8.49 6.75
N TYR A 223 24.87 -7.84 5.60
CA TYR A 223 23.80 -7.86 4.61
C TYR A 223 23.60 -9.28 4.03
N ILE A 224 24.69 -9.98 3.67
CA ILE A 224 24.62 -11.37 3.15
C ILE A 224 23.97 -12.30 4.17
N ILE A 225 24.37 -12.21 5.45
CA ILE A 225 23.76 -13.02 6.53
C ILE A 225 22.26 -12.74 6.60
N ALA A 226 21.85 -11.49 6.71
CA ALA A 226 20.44 -11.14 6.84
C ALA A 226 19.59 -11.60 5.65
N ILE A 227 20.08 -11.42 4.42
CA ILE A 227 19.41 -11.95 3.23
C ILE A 227 19.32 -13.48 3.30
N SER A 228 20.37 -14.17 3.72
CA SER A 228 20.37 -15.63 3.86
C SER A 228 19.31 -16.11 4.86
N LEU A 229 19.14 -15.38 5.97
CA LEU A 229 18.09 -15.65 6.96
C LEU A 229 16.70 -15.45 6.38
N ILE A 230 16.49 -14.37 5.62
CA ILE A 230 15.19 -14.11 4.98
C ILE A 230 14.86 -15.18 3.93
N LEU A 231 15.86 -15.62 3.16
CA LEU A 231 15.68 -16.67 2.14
C LEU A 231 15.39 -18.04 2.76
N THR A 232 15.99 -18.35 3.92
CA THR A 232 15.81 -19.64 4.60
C THR A 232 14.50 -19.71 5.40
N GLY A 233 14.10 -18.61 6.04
CA GLY A 233 12.90 -18.56 6.85
C GLY A 233 11.61 -18.39 6.03
N ASP A 234 10.47 -18.56 6.70
CA ASP A 234 9.15 -18.34 6.11
C ASP A 234 8.69 -16.88 6.30
N TYR A 235 9.38 -15.98 5.59
CA TYR A 235 9.09 -14.54 5.63
C TYR A 235 8.55 -14.05 4.29
N VAL A 236 7.27 -14.29 4.03
CA VAL A 236 6.61 -13.97 2.76
C VAL A 236 6.66 -12.46 2.48
N PHE A 237 6.32 -11.62 3.46
CA PHE A 237 6.29 -10.17 3.26
C PHE A 237 7.69 -9.59 3.14
N LEU A 238 8.67 -10.07 3.92
CA LEU A 238 10.07 -9.62 3.79
C LEU A 238 10.70 -10.06 2.47
N LYS A 239 10.39 -11.26 1.97
CA LYS A 239 10.84 -11.72 0.65
C LYS A 239 10.29 -10.84 -0.47
N ASP A 240 9.02 -10.44 -0.40
CA ASP A 240 8.43 -9.55 -1.40
C ASP A 240 9.00 -8.14 -1.37
N TYR A 241 9.29 -7.60 -0.17
CA TYR A 241 10.00 -6.33 -0.04
C TYR A 241 11.38 -6.37 -0.73
N ILE A 242 12.14 -7.46 -0.54
CA ILE A 242 13.44 -7.64 -1.21
C ILE A 242 13.29 -7.67 -2.73
N LYS A 243 12.30 -8.40 -3.28
CA LYS A 243 12.07 -8.45 -4.73
C LYS A 243 11.78 -7.06 -5.29
N GLY A 244 10.90 -6.29 -4.64
CA GLY A 244 10.55 -4.94 -5.09
C GLY A 244 11.75 -3.99 -5.16
N VAL A 245 12.68 -4.07 -4.20
CA VAL A 245 13.92 -3.27 -4.16
C VAL A 245 14.96 -3.73 -5.20
N LEU A 246 14.83 -4.92 -5.77
CA LEU A 246 15.73 -5.44 -6.81
C LEU A 246 15.26 -5.08 -8.23
N GLU A 247 13.96 -4.86 -8.43
CA GLU A 247 13.36 -4.47 -9.71
C GLU A 247 13.40 -2.95 -9.97
N THR A 248 13.81 -2.16 -8.97
CA THR A 248 14.05 -0.71 -9.05
C THR A 248 15.53 -0.35 -9.10
#